data_AF-A0A2P9F1I8-F1
#
_entry.id   AF-A0A2P9F1I8-F1
#
_cell.length_a   1.000
_cell.length_b   1.000
_cell.length_c   1.000
_cell.angle_alpha   90.00
_cell.angle_beta   90.00
_cell.angle_gamma   90.00
#
_symmetry.space_group_name_H-M   'P 1'
#
loop_
_entity.id
_entity.type
_entity.pdbx_description
1 polymer ?
#
loop_
_entity_poly.entity_id
_entity_poly.type
_entity_poly.pdbx_seq_one_letter_code
_entity_poly.pdbx_strand_id
1 'polypeptide(L)'
;MVDTQQTKLETQQQMVGTQQQTLETQQQMVEMQRVGLVAQQAMAQAMERIANRLDALSVEHPAPSGSAFETHPTTESVLADWRERLSVTADVWTVAVVIAPVLVEEGELRQPLEAIAARTGLSVQRVNDCLRLLRKHACIRPMGATEDGAPVYVLNQG
;
A
#
# COMPACT_ATOMS: atom_id res chain seq x y z
N MET A 1 -10.32 65.53 52.57
CA MET A 1 -9.80 65.91 51.23
C MET A 1 -8.59 65.08 50.82
N VAL A 2 -7.86 64.47 51.77
CA VAL A 2 -6.74 63.54 51.51
C VAL A 2 -7.24 62.16 51.08
N ASP A 3 -8.33 61.66 51.67
CA ASP A 3 -8.88 60.31 51.38
C ASP A 3 -9.28 60.12 49.91
N THR A 4 -9.86 61.16 49.30
CA THR A 4 -10.27 61.13 47.88
C THR A 4 -9.10 61.12 46.89
N GLN A 5 -7.90 61.56 47.29
CA GLN A 5 -6.70 61.42 46.46
C GLN A 5 -6.12 60.02 46.56
N GLN A 6 -6.16 59.42 47.75
CA GLN A 6 -5.62 58.09 48.00
C GLN A 6 -6.42 57.01 47.27
N THR A 7 -7.76 57.08 47.32
CA THR A 7 -8.63 56.16 46.56
C THR A 7 -8.43 56.29 45.04
N LYS A 8 -8.17 57.50 44.53
CA LYS A 8 -7.87 57.71 43.10
C LYS A 8 -6.55 57.05 42.70
N LEU A 9 -5.52 57.13 43.54
CA LEU A 9 -4.21 56.53 43.28
C LEU A 9 -4.31 54.99 43.25
N GLU A 10 -5.03 54.40 44.20
CA GLU A 10 -5.26 52.94 44.26
C GLU A 10 -6.03 52.44 43.04
N THR A 11 -7.07 53.16 42.63
CA THR A 11 -7.85 52.84 41.43
C THR A 11 -6.98 52.92 40.18
N GLN A 12 -6.07 53.90 40.11
CA GLN A 12 -5.16 54.08 38.99
C GLN A 12 -4.08 52.98 38.96
N GLN A 13 -3.56 52.57 40.11
CA GLN A 13 -2.62 51.45 40.22
C GLN A 13 -3.27 50.12 39.80
N GLN A 14 -4.50 49.86 40.24
CA GLN A 14 -5.25 48.68 39.81
C GLN A 14 -5.51 48.67 38.30
N MET A 15 -5.82 49.83 37.71
CA MET A 15 -6.02 49.96 36.27
C MET A 15 -4.72 49.70 35.49
N VAL A 16 -3.57 50.19 35.98
CA VAL A 16 -2.26 49.90 35.37
C VAL A 16 -1.92 48.42 35.49
N GLY A 17 -2.10 47.80 36.65
CA GLY A 17 -1.86 46.37 36.84
C GLY A 17 -2.74 45.49 35.93
N THR A 18 -4.02 45.85 35.80
CA THR A 18 -4.96 45.14 34.90
C THR A 18 -4.55 45.28 33.43
N GLN A 19 -4.12 46.48 33.01
CA GLN A 19 -3.61 46.69 31.64
C GLN A 19 -2.35 45.87 31.36
N GLN A 20 -1.45 45.79 32.33
CA GLN A 20 -0.20 45.03 32.21
C GLN A 20 -0.46 43.54 32.04
N GLN A 21 -1.35 42.99 32.86
CA GLN A 21 -1.77 41.59 32.76
C GLN A 21 -2.49 41.28 31.42
N THR A 22 -3.26 42.24 30.90
CA THR A 22 -3.90 42.11 29.58
C THR A 22 -2.86 42.07 28.46
N LEU A 23 -1.82 42.89 28.54
CA LEU A 23 -0.73 42.89 27.57
C LEU A 23 0.08 41.59 27.61
N GLU A 24 0.38 41.08 28.80
CA GLU A 24 1.06 39.78 28.96
C GLU A 24 0.24 38.64 28.36
N THR A 25 -1.07 38.63 28.62
CA THR A 25 -1.97 37.61 28.05
C THR A 25 -2.02 37.69 26.53
N GLN A 26 -2.06 38.90 25.96
CA GLN A 26 -2.00 39.09 24.51
C GLN A 26 -0.66 38.61 23.92
N GLN A 27 0.46 38.90 24.58
CA GLN A 27 1.77 38.41 24.14
C GLN A 27 1.84 36.88 24.13
N GLN A 28 1.33 36.23 25.19
CA GLN A 28 1.26 34.77 25.25
C GLN A 28 0.41 34.19 24.12
N MET A 29 -0.71 34.84 23.78
CA MET A 29 -1.57 34.40 22.68
C MET A 29 -0.86 34.49 21.32
N VAL A 30 -0.14 35.58 21.06
CA VAL A 30 0.64 35.77 19.82
C VAL A 30 1.76 34.74 19.73
N GLU A 31 2.45 34.46 20.83
CA GLU A 31 3.51 33.45 20.86
C GLU A 31 2.94 32.05 20.58
N MET A 32 1.80 31.70 21.19
CA MET A 32 1.11 30.44 20.93
C MET A 32 0.66 30.33 19.46
N GLN A 33 0.16 31.42 18.87
CA GLN A 33 -0.17 31.46 17.44
C GLN A 33 1.07 31.25 16.56
N ARG A 34 2.20 31.86 16.92
CA ARG A 34 3.48 31.69 16.22
C ARG A 34 3.95 30.24 16.25
N VAL A 35 3.94 29.62 17.42
CA VAL A 35 4.30 28.19 17.56
C VAL A 35 3.36 27.32 16.74
N GLY A 36 2.06 27.62 16.74
CA GLY A 36 1.07 26.94 15.89
C GLY A 36 1.37 27.05 14.40
N LEU A 37 1.71 28.25 13.92
CA LEU A 37 2.11 28.49 12.52
C LEU A 37 3.38 27.73 12.14
N VAL A 38 4.40 27.73 13.01
CA VAL A 38 5.63 26.96 12.79
C VAL A 38 5.34 25.46 12.70
N ALA A 39 4.47 24.94 13.57
CA ALA A 39 4.06 23.54 13.53
C ALA A 39 3.29 23.20 12.24
N GLN A 40 2.38 24.08 11.80
CA GLN A 40 1.67 23.93 10.53
C GLN A 40 2.63 23.94 9.33
N GLN A 41 3.63 24.82 9.34
CA GLN A 41 4.63 24.90 8.27
C GLN A 41 5.53 23.65 8.23
N ALA A 42 5.95 23.15 9.40
CA ALA A 42 6.70 21.90 9.50
C ALA A 42 5.87 20.71 8.99
N MET A 43 4.56 20.70 9.27
CA MET A 43 3.65 19.67 8.78
C MET A 43 3.46 19.75 7.26
N ALA A 44 3.31 20.96 6.68
CA ALA A 44 3.27 21.14 5.23
C ALA A 44 4.55 20.65 4.55
N GLN A 45 5.73 20.97 5.10
CA GLN A 45 7.01 20.47 4.59
C GLN A 45 7.16 18.95 4.74
N ALA A 46 6.61 18.35 5.79
CA ALA A 46 6.57 16.90 5.92
C ALA A 46 5.67 16.27 4.84
N MET A 47 4.49 16.85 4.59
CA MET A 47 3.60 16.40 3.51
C MET A 47 4.25 16.54 2.13
N GLU A 48 4.94 17.64 1.86
CA GLU A 48 5.69 17.84 0.60
C GLU A 48 6.81 16.80 0.43
N ARG A 49 7.56 16.48 1.49
CA ARG A 49 8.56 15.40 1.44
C ARG A 49 7.93 14.02 1.21
N ILE A 50 6.75 13.76 1.78
CA ILE A 50 6.00 12.52 1.52
C ILE A 50 5.55 12.50 0.06
N ALA A 51 4.99 13.59 -0.46
CA ALA A 51 4.58 13.70 -1.85
C ALA A 51 5.75 13.48 -2.81
N ASN A 52 6.91 14.12 -2.58
CA ASN A 52 8.11 13.95 -3.40
C ASN A 52 8.66 12.52 -3.34
N ARG A 53 8.56 11.83 -2.20
CA ARG A 53 8.94 10.41 -2.10
C ARG A 53 7.94 9.51 -2.81
N LEU A 54 6.64 9.80 -2.73
CA LEU A 54 5.63 9.06 -3.48
C LEU A 54 5.79 9.27 -4.98
N ASP A 55 6.14 10.48 -5.42
CA ASP A 55 6.42 10.81 -6.81
C ASP A 55 7.70 10.11 -7.27
N ALA A 56 8.77 10.12 -6.45
CA ALA A 56 9.98 9.33 -6.70
C ALA A 56 9.68 7.83 -6.79
N LEU A 57 8.86 7.26 -5.89
CA LEU A 57 8.42 5.87 -5.98
C LEU A 57 7.49 5.61 -7.17
N SER A 58 6.76 6.62 -7.65
CA SER A 58 5.93 6.54 -8.87
C SER A 58 6.77 6.65 -10.15
N VAL A 59 7.94 7.29 -10.09
CA VAL A 59 8.93 7.40 -11.18
C VAL A 59 9.92 6.23 -11.15
N GLU A 60 10.24 5.71 -9.96
CA GLU A 60 11.04 4.50 -9.71
C GLU A 60 10.21 3.22 -9.78
N HIS A 61 8.87 3.31 -9.84
CA HIS A 61 8.13 2.36 -10.65
C HIS A 61 8.46 2.78 -12.08
N PRO A 62 9.38 2.10 -12.78
CA PRO A 62 9.44 2.31 -14.19
C PRO A 62 8.07 1.84 -14.65
N ALA A 63 7.18 2.77 -15.03
CA ALA A 63 6.23 2.46 -16.07
C ALA A 63 7.07 1.75 -17.12
N PRO A 64 6.83 0.46 -17.42
CA PRO A 64 7.71 -0.31 -18.27
C PRO A 64 7.81 0.48 -19.55
N SER A 65 8.95 1.15 -19.69
CA SER A 65 9.18 2.07 -20.77
C SER A 65 9.03 1.19 -21.99
N GLY A 66 8.12 1.58 -22.87
CA GLY A 66 7.81 0.89 -24.11
C GLY A 66 9.04 0.82 -25.02
N SER A 67 10.01 0.01 -24.63
CA SER A 67 11.03 -0.55 -25.47
C SER A 67 10.58 -1.97 -25.72
N ALA A 68 10.14 -2.18 -26.95
CA ALA A 68 9.87 -3.46 -27.55
C ALA A 68 11.03 -4.44 -27.32
N PHE A 69 10.92 -5.21 -26.25
CA PHE A 69 11.31 -6.60 -26.21
C PHE A 69 10.16 -7.31 -25.51
N GLU A 70 9.69 -8.40 -26.09
CA GLU A 70 8.72 -9.30 -25.47
C GLU A 70 9.32 -9.78 -24.15
N THR A 71 9.07 -9.05 -23.06
CA THR A 71 9.51 -9.45 -21.73
C THR A 71 8.70 -10.67 -21.38
N HIS A 72 9.32 -11.83 -21.59
CA HIS A 72 8.76 -13.09 -21.15
C HIS A 72 8.47 -12.94 -19.65
N PRO A 73 7.24 -13.17 -19.20
CA PRO A 73 6.87 -12.97 -17.80
C PRO A 73 7.80 -13.82 -16.94
N THR A 74 8.39 -13.24 -15.89
CA THR A 74 9.24 -14.01 -14.97
C THR A 74 8.37 -14.67 -13.89
N THR A 75 8.85 -15.76 -13.29
CA THR A 75 8.15 -16.41 -12.18
C THR A 75 7.84 -15.44 -11.04
N GLU A 76 8.79 -14.54 -10.73
CA GLU A 76 8.62 -13.53 -9.68
C GLU A 76 7.51 -12.53 -10.02
N SER A 77 7.49 -12.01 -11.26
CA SER A 77 6.44 -11.06 -11.68
C SER A 77 5.06 -11.71 -11.70
N VAL A 78 4.97 -12.99 -12.11
CA VAL A 78 3.72 -13.76 -12.11
C VAL A 78 3.22 -14.00 -10.69
N LEU A 79 4.11 -14.40 -9.78
CA LEU A 79 3.73 -14.61 -8.38
C LEU A 79 3.32 -13.31 -7.69
N ALA A 80 3.96 -12.18 -8.02
CA ALA A 80 3.57 -10.87 -7.51
C ALA A 80 2.15 -10.48 -7.97
N ASP A 81 1.86 -10.59 -9.28
CA ASP A 81 0.51 -10.33 -9.83
C ASP A 81 -0.55 -11.22 -9.17
N TRP A 82 -0.26 -12.52 -9.05
CA TRP A 82 -1.19 -13.46 -8.44
C TRP A 82 -1.43 -13.16 -6.96
N ARG A 83 -0.42 -12.69 -6.24
CA ARG A 83 -0.55 -12.31 -4.82
C ARG A 83 -1.52 -11.15 -4.61
N GLU A 84 -1.60 -10.21 -5.56
CA GLU A 84 -2.58 -9.11 -5.50
C GLU A 84 -4.01 -9.60 -5.77
N ARG A 85 -4.15 -10.67 -6.55
CA ARG A 85 -5.45 -11.15 -7.07
C ARG A 85 -6.06 -12.29 -6.25
N LEU A 86 -5.24 -13.07 -5.54
CA LEU A 86 -5.67 -14.25 -4.80
C LEU A 86 -6.02 -13.94 -3.35
N SER A 87 -7.20 -14.40 -2.90
CA SER A 87 -7.54 -14.41 -1.49
C SER A 87 -6.80 -15.55 -0.77
N VAL A 88 -5.99 -15.17 0.20
CA VAL A 88 -4.96 -15.97 0.87
C VAL A 88 -5.52 -17.26 1.50
N THR A 89 -5.36 -18.38 0.79
CA THR A 89 -5.30 -19.70 1.45
C THR A 89 -3.94 -20.30 1.17
N ALA A 90 -3.32 -20.89 2.19
CA ALA A 90 -1.97 -21.45 2.09
C ALA A 90 -1.88 -22.49 0.95
N ASP A 91 -2.90 -23.33 0.82
CA ASP A 91 -2.94 -24.39 -0.20
C ASP A 91 -2.95 -23.83 -1.64
N VAL A 92 -3.69 -22.75 -1.89
CA VAL A 92 -3.72 -22.11 -3.22
C VAL A 92 -2.34 -21.51 -3.55
N TRP A 93 -1.69 -20.90 -2.56
CA TRP A 93 -0.34 -20.35 -2.75
C TRP A 93 0.70 -21.46 -2.97
N THR A 94 0.60 -22.58 -2.25
CA THR A 94 1.45 -23.75 -2.45
C THR A 94 1.34 -24.29 -3.88
N VAL A 95 0.12 -24.39 -4.42
CA VAL A 95 -0.08 -24.79 -5.82
C VAL A 95 0.48 -23.74 -6.78
N ALA A 96 0.23 -22.45 -6.52
CA ALA A 96 0.69 -21.34 -7.36
C ALA A 96 2.22 -21.33 -7.55
N VAL A 97 2.98 -21.45 -6.46
CA VAL A 97 4.45 -21.47 -6.49
C VAL A 97 5.00 -22.67 -7.27
N VAL A 98 4.28 -23.80 -7.27
CA VAL A 98 4.69 -25.02 -7.98
C VAL A 98 4.45 -24.92 -9.49
N ILE A 99 3.37 -24.25 -9.93
CA ILE A 99 2.98 -24.20 -11.34
C ILE A 99 3.47 -22.94 -12.06
N ALA A 100 3.69 -21.82 -11.37
CA ALA A 100 4.12 -20.57 -11.99
C ALA A 100 5.43 -20.71 -12.79
N PRO A 101 6.48 -21.40 -12.30
CA PRO A 101 7.71 -21.61 -13.09
C PRO A 101 7.45 -22.37 -14.39
N VAL A 102 6.63 -23.43 -14.33
CA VAL A 102 6.29 -24.25 -15.51
C VAL A 102 5.55 -23.40 -16.55
N LEU A 103 4.59 -22.59 -16.09
CA LEU A 103 3.84 -21.70 -16.97
C LEU A 103 4.69 -20.59 -17.60
N VAL A 104 5.78 -20.19 -16.95
CA VAL A 104 6.75 -19.21 -17.46
C VAL A 104 7.73 -19.84 -18.44
N GLU A 105 8.27 -21.01 -18.11
CA GLU A 105 9.29 -21.69 -18.90
C GLU A 105 8.71 -22.40 -20.13
N GLU A 106 7.58 -23.08 -19.97
CA GLU A 106 6.94 -23.88 -21.02
C GLU A 106 5.78 -23.14 -21.70
N GLY A 107 5.32 -22.02 -21.13
CA GLY A 107 4.17 -21.25 -21.61
C GLY A 107 2.80 -21.89 -21.30
N GLU A 108 2.79 -23.17 -20.93
CA GLU A 108 1.59 -23.94 -20.64
C GLU A 108 1.83 -25.03 -19.59
N LEU A 109 0.80 -25.35 -18.83
CA LEU A 109 0.79 -26.42 -17.84
C LEU A 109 0.00 -27.60 -18.43
N ARG A 110 0.71 -28.63 -18.87
CA ARG A 110 0.15 -29.89 -19.41
C ARG A 110 0.14 -31.06 -18.41
N GLN A 111 0.60 -30.81 -17.19
CA GLN A 111 0.82 -31.86 -16.20
C GLN A 111 -0.51 -32.40 -15.63
N PRO A 112 -0.63 -33.73 -15.41
CA PRO A 112 -1.79 -34.30 -14.74
C PRO A 112 -1.86 -33.82 -13.28
N LEU A 113 -3.07 -33.82 -12.71
CA LEU A 113 -3.31 -33.29 -11.36
C LEU A 113 -2.54 -34.09 -10.29
N GLU A 114 -2.31 -35.37 -10.53
CA GLU A 114 -1.54 -36.29 -9.70
C GLU A 114 -0.07 -35.86 -9.58
N ALA A 115 0.52 -35.33 -10.66
CA ALA A 115 1.90 -34.85 -10.65
C ALA A 115 2.03 -33.58 -9.80
N ILE A 116 1.04 -32.69 -9.87
CA ILE A 116 0.98 -31.47 -9.06
C ILE A 116 0.73 -31.84 -7.58
N ALA A 117 -0.16 -32.79 -7.32
CA ALA A 117 -0.42 -33.34 -5.99
C ALA A 117 0.85 -33.92 -5.35
N ALA A 118 1.63 -34.71 -6.09
CA ALA A 118 2.90 -35.28 -5.63
C ALA A 118 3.93 -34.20 -5.25
N ARG A 119 4.01 -33.10 -6.01
CA ARG A 119 4.94 -31.98 -5.75
C ARG A 119 4.51 -31.08 -4.60
N THR A 120 3.20 -30.98 -4.36
CA THR A 120 2.61 -30.09 -3.34
C THR A 120 2.31 -30.79 -2.01
N GLY A 121 2.23 -32.12 -2.01
CA GLY A 121 1.77 -32.92 -0.87
C GLY A 121 0.26 -32.82 -0.62
N LEU A 122 -0.49 -32.17 -1.51
CA LEU A 122 -1.95 -32.02 -1.41
C LEU A 122 -2.66 -33.19 -2.09
N SER A 123 -3.89 -33.47 -1.66
CA SER A 123 -4.75 -34.41 -2.41
C SER A 123 -5.11 -33.86 -3.80
N VAL A 124 -5.35 -34.75 -4.77
CA VAL A 124 -5.78 -34.40 -6.13
C VAL A 124 -7.03 -33.51 -6.13
N GLN A 125 -8.01 -33.83 -5.27
CA GLN A 125 -9.22 -33.02 -5.11
C GLN A 125 -8.90 -31.57 -4.70
N ARG A 126 -8.01 -31.41 -3.72
CA ARG A 126 -7.59 -30.09 -3.22
C ARG A 126 -6.80 -29.30 -4.27
N VAL A 127 -5.96 -29.96 -5.07
CA VAL A 127 -5.29 -29.33 -6.21
C VAL A 127 -6.31 -28.86 -7.23
N ASN A 128 -7.33 -29.66 -7.56
CA ASN A 128 -8.40 -29.27 -8.48
C ASN A 128 -9.15 -28.02 -8.00
N ASP A 129 -9.50 -27.98 -6.71
CA ASP A 129 -10.15 -26.83 -6.08
C ASP A 129 -9.26 -25.58 -6.13
N CYS A 130 -7.95 -25.73 -5.89
CA CYS A 130 -6.98 -24.64 -5.99
C CYS A 130 -6.87 -24.10 -7.42
N LEU A 131 -6.76 -24.97 -8.42
CA LEU A 131 -6.73 -24.56 -9.84
C LEU A 131 -8.03 -23.86 -10.26
N ARG A 132 -9.18 -24.31 -9.73
CA ARG A 132 -10.47 -23.64 -9.95
C ARG A 132 -10.47 -22.22 -9.38
N LEU A 133 -9.87 -22.01 -8.21
CA LEU A 133 -9.71 -20.68 -7.62
C LEU A 133 -8.76 -19.82 -8.45
N LEU A 134 -7.58 -20.32 -8.83
CA LEU A 134 -6.65 -19.59 -9.72
C LEU A 134 -7.34 -19.13 -11.01
N ARG A 135 -8.19 -19.98 -11.60
CA ARG A 135 -8.98 -19.64 -12.79
C ARG A 135 -10.06 -18.59 -12.52
N LYS A 136 -10.75 -18.67 -11.38
CA LYS A 136 -11.76 -17.69 -10.96
C LYS A 136 -11.17 -16.29 -10.75
N HIS A 137 -9.95 -16.22 -10.24
CA HIS A 137 -9.19 -14.97 -10.06
C HIS A 137 -8.44 -14.55 -11.33
N ALA A 138 -8.65 -15.28 -12.43
CA ALA A 138 -8.09 -15.02 -13.75
C ALA A 138 -6.55 -15.04 -13.77
N CYS A 139 -5.92 -15.83 -12.91
CA CYS A 139 -4.47 -16.09 -12.91
C CYS A 139 -4.07 -17.01 -14.08
N ILE A 140 -4.92 -17.99 -14.38
CA ILE A 140 -4.75 -18.97 -15.46
C ILE A 140 -6.03 -19.12 -16.28
N ARG A 141 -5.92 -19.55 -17.54
CA ARG A 141 -7.05 -19.89 -18.41
C ARG A 141 -6.86 -21.25 -19.08
N PRO A 142 -7.95 -22.00 -19.35
CA PRO A 142 -7.86 -23.27 -20.06
C PRO A 142 -7.62 -23.01 -21.56
N MET A 143 -6.68 -23.73 -22.15
CA MET A 143 -6.38 -23.67 -23.60
C MET A 143 -6.88 -24.91 -24.35
N GLY A 144 -7.06 -26.04 -23.65
CA GLY A 144 -7.51 -27.29 -24.26
C GLY A 144 -7.31 -28.47 -23.31
N ALA A 145 -7.18 -29.66 -23.88
CA ALA A 145 -6.80 -30.87 -23.17
C ALA A 145 -5.63 -31.56 -23.89
N THR A 146 -4.81 -32.30 -23.15
CA THR A 146 -3.78 -33.18 -23.71
C THR A 146 -4.40 -34.37 -24.43
N GLU A 147 -3.60 -35.15 -25.15
CA GLU A 147 -4.05 -36.39 -25.81
C GLU A 147 -4.66 -37.39 -24.81
N ASP A 148 -4.17 -37.38 -23.56
CA ASP A 148 -4.69 -38.19 -22.45
C ASP A 148 -5.90 -37.57 -21.73
N GLY A 149 -6.39 -36.42 -22.20
CA GLY A 149 -7.57 -35.73 -21.65
C GLY A 149 -7.31 -34.85 -20.43
N ALA A 150 -6.05 -34.63 -20.03
CA ALA A 150 -5.72 -33.71 -18.93
C ALA A 150 -5.88 -32.25 -19.37
N PRO A 151 -6.46 -31.36 -18.55
CA PRO A 151 -6.67 -29.97 -18.94
C PRO A 151 -5.33 -29.22 -19.07
N VAL A 152 -5.18 -28.48 -20.18
CA VAL A 152 -4.03 -27.61 -20.43
C VAL A 152 -4.36 -26.18 -20.01
N TYR A 153 -3.51 -25.59 -19.16
CA TYR A 153 -3.66 -24.23 -18.68
C TYR A 153 -2.55 -23.32 -19.19
N VAL A 154 -2.85 -22.05 -19.42
CA VAL A 154 -1.85 -21.01 -19.71
C VAL A 154 -2.03 -19.80 -18.80
N LEU A 155 -1.00 -18.97 -18.70
CA LEU A 155 -1.12 -17.66 -18.04
C LEU A 155 -2.21 -16.84 -18.70
N ASN A 156 -3.02 -16.19 -17.88
CA ASN A 156 -3.95 -15.21 -18.39
C ASN A 156 -3.20 -13.89 -18.56
N GLN A 157 -2.76 -13.60 -19.78
CA GLN A 157 -2.23 -12.30 -20.17
C GLN A 157 -3.40 -11.31 -20.20
N GLY A 158 -3.60 -10.61 -19.09
CA GLY A 158 -4.56 -9.53 -18.92
C GLY A 158 -3.84 -8.23 -18.68
#